data_AF-A0AAD7KJ48-F1
#
_entry.id   AF-A0AAD7KJ48-F1
#
_cell.length_a   1.000
_cell.length_b   1.000
_cell.length_c   1.000
_cell.angle_alpha   90.00
_cell.angle_beta   90.00
_cell.angle_gamma   90.00
#
_symmetry.space_group_name_H-M   'P 1'
#
loop_
_entity.id
_entity.type
_entity.pdbx_description
1 polymer ?
#
loop_
_entity_poly.entity_id
_entity_poly.type
_entity_poly.pdbx_seq_one_letter_code
_entity_poly.pdbx_strand_id
1 'polypeptide(L)'
;MLSPPRPISPMTSDKLSSPRPQSPSAAQPRSTQSTNNSKPSTRNLIDMIEAPFPSFDCNSAVVYPFQDETARDEAFQKALNEMLLDAALETHAWASARPVHETDTATEKYEKQIMDVQQLESEQGMSAQPLNSPSFFSLVSGRRIFCL
;
A
#
# COMPACT_ATOMS: atom_id res chain seq x y z
N MET A 1 -8.79 -31.78 9.79
CA MET A 1 -7.52 -31.57 10.52
C MET A 1 -6.81 -30.38 9.89
N LEU A 2 -7.16 -29.16 10.32
CA LEU A 2 -6.56 -27.92 9.82
C LEU A 2 -5.19 -27.72 10.47
N SER A 3 -4.14 -27.56 9.67
CA SER A 3 -2.83 -27.13 10.16
C SER A 3 -2.87 -25.66 10.60
N PRO A 4 -2.23 -25.29 11.72
CA PRO A 4 -2.15 -23.89 12.15
C PRO A 4 -1.24 -23.07 11.20
N PRO A 5 -1.52 -21.77 11.04
CA PRO A 5 -0.70 -20.87 10.23
C PRO A 5 0.70 -20.72 10.83
N ARG A 6 1.71 -20.66 9.96
CA ARG A 6 3.12 -20.50 10.36
C ARG A 6 3.40 -19.11 10.96
N PRO A 7 4.29 -19.00 11.96
CA PRO A 7 4.74 -17.72 12.48
C PRO A 7 5.61 -16.98 11.46
N ILE A 8 5.29 -15.69 11.27
CA ILE A 8 5.98 -14.76 10.38
C ILE A 8 7.32 -14.37 11.04
N SER A 9 8.43 -14.55 10.32
CA SER A 9 9.75 -14.08 10.74
C SER A 9 9.82 -12.55 10.75
N PRO A 10 10.59 -11.95 11.68
CA PRO A 10 10.76 -10.50 11.72
C PRO A 10 11.64 -10.06 10.53
N MET A 11 11.07 -9.28 9.61
CA MET A 11 11.88 -8.53 8.66
C MET A 11 12.61 -7.43 9.44
N THR A 12 13.94 -7.44 9.34
CA THR A 12 14.81 -6.36 9.76
C THR A 12 14.39 -5.11 8.99
N SER A 13 13.85 -4.12 9.71
CA SER A 13 13.57 -2.80 9.16
C SER A 13 14.89 -2.15 8.74
N ASP A 14 15.17 -2.26 7.45
CA ASP A 14 16.16 -1.42 6.80
C ASP A 14 15.79 0.04 7.02
N LYS A 15 16.86 0.76 7.32
CA LYS A 15 16.98 2.16 7.67
C LYS A 15 16.41 3.05 6.56
N LEU A 16 15.09 3.25 6.52
CA LEU A 16 14.45 4.25 5.68
C LEU A 16 14.67 5.62 6.33
N SER A 17 15.74 6.29 5.90
CA SER A 17 15.99 7.69 6.21
C SER A 17 14.85 8.54 5.65
N SER A 18 13.91 8.89 6.51
CA SER A 18 12.86 9.86 6.24
C SER A 18 13.48 11.20 5.83
N PRO A 19 13.17 11.78 4.66
CA PRO A 19 13.49 13.16 4.38
C PRO A 19 12.54 14.02 5.22
N ARG A 20 13.06 14.51 6.34
CA ARG A 20 12.39 15.53 7.16
C ARG A 20 12.02 16.72 6.26
N PRO A 21 10.75 17.15 6.19
CA PRO A 21 10.41 18.42 5.56
C PRO A 21 11.11 19.51 6.37
N GLN A 22 12.09 20.18 5.75
CA GLN A 22 12.68 21.37 6.32
C GLN A 22 11.60 22.46 6.28
N SER A 23 11.04 22.79 7.44
CA SER A 23 10.26 24.01 7.61
C SER A 23 11.12 25.19 7.11
N PRO A 24 10.57 26.10 6.28
CA PRO A 24 11.32 27.28 5.87
C PRO A 24 11.69 28.06 7.12
N SER A 25 13.00 28.11 7.36
CA SER A 25 13.63 28.90 8.40
C SER A 25 13.11 30.33 8.28
N ALA A 26 12.45 30.80 9.34
CA ALA A 26 12.04 32.19 9.47
C ALA A 26 13.24 33.07 9.11
N ALA A 27 13.04 33.92 8.11
CA ALA A 27 14.02 34.86 7.58
C ALA A 27 14.81 35.51 8.73
N GLN A 28 16.09 35.16 8.84
CA GLN A 28 17.01 35.99 9.58
C GLN A 28 17.15 37.31 8.79
N PRO A 29 16.81 38.47 9.37
CA PRO A 29 17.27 39.72 8.79
C PRO A 29 18.80 39.70 8.85
N ARG A 30 19.43 39.77 7.68
CA ARG A 30 20.87 39.87 7.51
C ARG A 30 21.28 41.26 8.01
N SER A 31 21.47 41.40 9.32
CA SER A 31 22.08 42.59 9.91
C SER A 31 23.51 42.66 9.44
N THR A 32 23.79 43.61 8.55
CA THR A 32 25.14 44.02 8.18
C THR A 32 25.88 44.46 9.43
N GLN A 33 26.79 43.61 9.88
CA GLN A 33 27.72 43.87 10.95
C GLN A 33 28.67 44.99 10.48
N SER A 34 28.52 46.19 11.03
CA SER A 34 29.55 47.22 10.98
C SER A 34 29.92 47.57 12.41
N THR A 35 30.86 46.80 12.95
CA THR A 35 31.68 47.20 14.10
C THR A 35 32.38 48.50 13.75
N ASN A 36 32.01 49.61 14.39
CA ASN A 36 32.97 50.68 14.70
C ASN A 36 32.49 51.50 15.90
N ASN A 37 33.21 51.30 16.99
CA ASN A 37 33.09 51.98 18.26
C ASN A 37 33.59 53.43 18.09
N SER A 38 32.70 54.39 17.89
CA SER A 38 33.04 55.82 17.97
C SER A 38 31.87 56.61 18.55
N LYS A 39 32.19 57.61 19.38
CA LYS A 39 31.26 58.45 20.15
C LYS A 39 30.12 58.98 19.26
N PRO A 40 28.89 59.17 19.78
CA PRO A 40 27.77 59.66 18.98
C PRO A 40 28.07 61.08 18.49
N SER A 41 28.54 61.19 17.24
CA SER A 41 28.61 62.45 16.52
C SER A 41 27.19 62.80 16.10
N THR A 42 26.56 63.76 16.79
CA THR A 42 25.22 64.29 16.48
C THR A 42 25.10 64.82 15.04
N ARG A 43 26.21 65.08 14.36
CA ARG A 43 26.24 65.45 12.94
C ARG A 43 25.84 64.29 12.01
N ASN A 44 26.06 63.03 12.41
CA ASN A 44 25.74 61.87 11.57
C ASN A 44 24.24 61.51 11.58
N LEU A 45 23.50 61.95 12.59
CA LEU A 45 22.04 61.75 12.64
C LEU A 45 21.31 62.62 11.61
N ILE A 46 21.77 63.86 11.40
CA ILE A 46 21.22 64.74 10.36
C ILE A 46 21.48 64.12 8.98
N ASP A 47 22.71 63.71 8.70
CA ASP A 47 23.04 63.02 7.44
C ASP A 47 22.21 61.73 7.22
N MET A 48 21.89 60.99 8.30
CA MET A 48 21.09 59.76 8.22
C MET A 48 19.59 60.03 8.02
N ILE A 49 19.06 61.15 8.54
CA ILE A 49 17.66 61.56 8.36
C ILE A 49 17.46 62.25 7.00
N GLU A 50 18.50 62.94 6.50
CA GLU A 50 18.51 63.59 5.19
C GLU A 50 18.80 62.62 4.05
N ALA A 51 19.37 61.44 4.35
CA ALA A 51 19.56 60.39 3.37
C ALA A 51 18.20 59.92 2.81
N PRO A 52 17.97 59.99 1.49
CA PRO A 52 16.76 59.46 0.90
C PRO A 52 16.70 57.95 1.12
N PHE A 53 15.52 57.46 1.52
CA PHE A 53 15.31 56.03 1.61
C PHE A 53 15.55 55.38 0.24
N PRO A 54 16.21 54.20 0.19
CA PRO A 54 16.30 53.45 -1.04
C PRO A 54 14.88 53.16 -1.55
N SER A 55 14.67 53.30 -2.86
CA SER A 55 13.38 53.00 -3.46
C SER A 55 13.05 51.53 -3.23
N PHE A 56 11.87 51.27 -2.67
CA PHE A 56 11.38 49.91 -2.51
C PHE A 56 10.95 49.35 -3.88
N ASP A 57 11.62 48.30 -4.33
CA ASP A 57 11.19 47.55 -5.50
C ASP A 57 10.21 46.45 -5.08
N CYS A 58 8.92 46.75 -5.25
CA CYS A 58 7.83 45.83 -4.94
C CYS A 58 7.92 44.51 -5.74
N ASN A 59 8.45 44.56 -6.97
CA ASN A 59 8.46 43.39 -7.84
C ASN A 59 9.40 42.32 -7.32
N SER A 60 10.65 42.68 -7.03
CA SER A 60 11.64 41.75 -6.48
C SER A 60 11.34 41.33 -5.04
N ALA A 61 10.83 42.24 -4.22
CA ALA A 61 10.61 41.96 -2.81
C ALA A 61 9.34 41.12 -2.53
N VAL A 62 8.30 41.24 -3.36
CA VAL A 62 6.98 40.65 -3.07
C VAL A 62 6.43 39.85 -4.24
N VAL A 63 6.41 40.44 -5.44
CA VAL A 63 5.69 39.85 -6.58
C VAL A 63 6.35 38.56 -7.06
N TYR A 64 7.66 38.58 -7.36
CA TYR A 64 8.35 37.39 -7.86
C TYR A 64 8.39 36.23 -6.88
N PRO A 65 8.71 36.43 -5.58
CA PRO A 65 8.65 35.33 -4.61
C PRO A 65 7.29 34.65 -4.55
N PHE A 66 6.19 35.41 -4.65
CA PHE A 66 4.85 34.85 -4.63
C PHE A 66 4.52 34.08 -5.91
N GLN A 67 4.95 34.60 -7.07
CA GLN A 67 4.80 33.89 -8.35
C GLN A 67 5.59 32.58 -8.37
N ASP A 68 6.83 32.60 -7.86
CA ASP A 68 7.66 31.41 -7.74
C ASP A 68 7.03 30.38 -6.80
N GLU A 69 6.48 30.81 -5.66
CA GLU A 69 5.74 29.92 -4.75
C GLU A 69 4.54 29.28 -5.44
N THR A 70 3.73 30.10 -6.12
CA THR A 70 2.53 29.65 -6.84
C THR A 70 2.91 28.60 -7.89
N ALA A 71 3.97 28.83 -8.66
CA ALA A 71 4.45 27.89 -9.67
C ALA A 71 4.95 26.57 -9.03
N ARG A 72 5.62 26.64 -7.87
CA ARG A 72 6.04 25.43 -7.13
C ARG A 72 4.86 24.64 -6.60
N ASP A 73 3.84 25.32 -6.08
CA ASP A 73 2.62 24.68 -5.58
C ASP A 73 1.85 23.97 -6.70
N GLU A 74 1.70 24.63 -7.86
CA GLU A 74 1.07 24.00 -9.03
C GLU A 74 1.83 22.76 -9.50
N ALA A 75 3.16 22.83 -9.55
CA ALA A 75 4.00 21.69 -9.93
C ALA A 75 3.87 20.54 -8.91
N PHE A 76 3.85 20.85 -7.62
CA PHE A 76 3.67 19.87 -6.56
C PHE A 76 2.30 19.20 -6.64
N GLN A 77 1.22 19.97 -6.83
CA GLN A 77 -0.14 19.43 -6.97
C GLN A 77 -0.24 18.47 -8.16
N LYS A 78 0.37 18.82 -9.30
CA LYS A 78 0.40 17.94 -10.48
C LYS A 78 1.12 16.63 -10.18
N ALA A 79 2.32 16.70 -9.60
CA ALA A 79 3.10 15.51 -9.26
C ALA A 79 2.39 14.63 -8.22
N LEU A 80 1.74 15.23 -7.22
CA LEU A 80 0.98 14.51 -6.21
C LEU A 80 -0.23 13.78 -6.82
N ASN A 81 -0.97 14.45 -7.70
CA ASN A 81 -2.11 13.85 -8.39
C ASN A 81 -1.68 12.68 -9.28
N GLU A 82 -0.56 12.82 -9.99
CA GLU A 82 0.02 11.74 -10.79
C GLU A 82 0.38 10.53 -9.94
N MET A 83 1.10 10.74 -8.83
CA MET A 83 1.47 9.67 -7.90
C MET A 83 0.26 8.98 -7.28
N LEU A 84 -0.77 9.74 -6.91
CA LEU A 84 -1.99 9.18 -6.35
C LEU A 84 -2.76 8.33 -7.37
N LEU A 85 -2.82 8.81 -8.61
CA LEU A 85 -3.48 8.07 -9.69
C LEU A 85 -2.74 6.75 -9.97
N ASP A 86 -1.41 6.78 -10.04
CA ASP A 86 -0.60 5.59 -10.26
C ASP A 86 -0.80 4.56 -9.15
N ALA A 87 -0.71 4.99 -7.88
CA ALA A 87 -0.96 4.12 -6.73
C ALA A 87 -2.37 3.51 -6.73
N ALA A 88 -3.38 4.29 -7.12
CA ALA A 88 -4.75 3.81 -7.23
C ALA A 88 -4.91 2.76 -8.35
N LEU A 89 -4.28 2.99 -9.50
CA LEU A 89 -4.30 2.06 -10.63
C LEU A 89 -3.56 0.75 -10.30
N GLU A 90 -2.38 0.83 -9.70
CA GLU A 90 -1.61 -0.35 -9.27
C GLU A 90 -2.40 -1.17 -8.24
N THR A 91 -2.99 -0.50 -7.24
CA THR A 91 -3.81 -1.15 -6.22
C THR A 91 -5.02 -1.84 -6.86
N HIS A 92 -5.70 -1.17 -7.80
CA HIS A 92 -6.83 -1.75 -8.52
C HIS A 92 -6.42 -2.96 -9.37
N ALA A 93 -5.30 -2.86 -10.10
CA ALA A 93 -4.76 -3.96 -10.90
C ALA A 93 -4.45 -5.18 -10.02
N TRP A 94 -3.80 -4.96 -8.87
CA TRP A 94 -3.49 -6.04 -7.93
C TRP A 94 -4.73 -6.65 -7.30
N ALA A 95 -5.68 -5.81 -6.86
CA ALA A 95 -6.93 -6.26 -6.25
C ALA A 95 -7.85 -7.00 -7.23
N SER A 96 -7.79 -6.69 -8.52
CA SER A 96 -8.57 -7.37 -9.56
C SER A 96 -7.92 -8.67 -10.05
N ALA A 97 -6.59 -8.73 -10.11
CA ALA A 97 -5.88 -9.93 -10.55
C ALA A 97 -5.93 -11.07 -9.51
N ARG A 98 -5.89 -10.74 -8.23
CA ARG A 98 -5.77 -11.73 -7.16
C ARG A 98 -6.96 -12.69 -7.03
N PRO A 99 -8.23 -12.25 -7.03
CA PRO A 99 -9.38 -13.15 -6.96
C PRO A 99 -9.43 -14.15 -8.12
N VAL A 100 -9.03 -13.73 -9.33
CA VAL A 100 -8.96 -14.60 -10.51
C VAL A 100 -7.93 -15.69 -10.28
N HIS A 101 -6.70 -15.31 -9.90
CA HIS A 101 -5.64 -16.28 -9.60
C HIS A 101 -6.00 -17.27 -8.49
N GLU A 102 -6.62 -16.78 -7.41
CA GLU A 102 -7.08 -17.64 -6.31
C GLU A 102 -8.18 -18.61 -6.76
N THR A 103 -9.10 -18.16 -7.61
CA THR A 103 -10.17 -18.99 -8.18
C THR A 103 -9.62 -20.05 -9.14
N ASP A 104 -8.69 -19.69 -10.01
CA ASP A 104 -8.05 -20.60 -10.95
C ASP A 104 -7.27 -21.69 -10.21
N THR A 105 -6.48 -21.31 -9.20
CA THR A 105 -5.73 -22.24 -8.35
C THR A 105 -6.67 -23.20 -7.60
N ALA A 106 -7.80 -22.69 -7.09
CA ALA A 106 -8.80 -23.53 -6.43
C ALA A 106 -9.46 -24.50 -7.42
N THR A 107 -9.77 -24.04 -8.62
CA THR A 107 -10.40 -24.84 -9.68
C THR A 107 -9.49 -25.97 -10.12
N GLU A 108 -8.22 -25.69 -10.44
CA GLU A 108 -7.22 -26.69 -10.80
C GLU A 108 -7.08 -27.76 -9.71
N LYS A 109 -7.07 -27.34 -8.43
CA LYS A 109 -7.01 -28.26 -7.30
C LYS A 109 -8.21 -29.21 -7.28
N TYR A 110 -9.42 -28.69 -7.49
CA TYR A 110 -10.63 -29.52 -7.50
C TYR A 110 -10.71 -30.44 -8.72
N GLU A 111 -10.33 -29.95 -9.91
CA GLU A 111 -10.25 -30.79 -11.10
C GLU A 111 -9.31 -31.98 -10.90
N LYS A 112 -8.14 -31.74 -10.31
CA LYS A 112 -7.22 -32.81 -9.96
C LYS A 112 -7.85 -33.82 -8.98
N GLN A 113 -8.52 -33.35 -7.94
CA GLN A 113 -9.19 -34.23 -6.98
C GLN A 113 -10.29 -35.08 -7.64
N ILE A 114 -11.03 -34.50 -8.58
CA ILE A 114 -12.05 -35.22 -9.35
C ILE A 114 -11.40 -36.31 -10.21
N MET A 115 -10.29 -35.99 -10.91
CA MET A 115 -9.54 -36.96 -11.70
C MET A 115 -8.99 -38.10 -10.83
N ASP A 116 -8.43 -37.78 -9.66
CA ASP A 116 -7.91 -38.77 -8.71
C ASP A 116 -9.03 -39.73 -8.24
N VAL A 117 -10.22 -39.20 -7.92
CA VAL A 117 -11.39 -40.01 -7.54
C VAL A 117 -11.85 -40.87 -8.71
N GLN A 118 -11.96 -40.31 -9.92
CA GLN A 118 -12.38 -41.05 -11.11
C GLN A 118 -11.42 -42.19 -11.44
N GLN A 119 -10.11 -41.97 -11.30
CA GLN A 119 -9.10 -43.01 -11.45
C GLN A 119 -9.29 -44.12 -10.41
N LEU A 120 -9.46 -43.74 -9.13
CA LEU A 120 -9.66 -44.70 -8.05
C LEU A 120 -10.95 -45.51 -8.23
N GLU A 121 -12.03 -44.89 -8.69
CA GLU A 121 -13.28 -45.59 -9.04
C GLU A 121 -13.08 -46.57 -10.21
N SER A 122 -12.30 -46.18 -11.22
CA SER A 122 -11.98 -47.08 -12.34
C SER A 122 -11.19 -48.31 -11.89
N GLU A 123 -10.25 -48.15 -10.96
CA GLU A 123 -9.47 -49.24 -10.38
C GLU A 123 -10.35 -50.17 -9.53
N GLN A 124 -11.29 -49.63 -8.74
CA GLN A 124 -12.23 -50.44 -7.95
C GLN A 124 -13.26 -51.17 -8.83
N GLY A 125 -13.76 -50.54 -9.89
CA GLY A 125 -14.72 -51.14 -10.83
C GLY A 125 -14.13 -52.32 -11.63
N MET A 126 -12.81 -52.35 -11.83
CA MET A 126 -12.10 -53.47 -12.45
C MET A 126 -11.82 -54.64 -11.49
N SER A 127 -12.02 -54.45 -10.18
CA SER A 127 -11.92 -55.50 -9.15
C SER A 127 -13.23 -56.28 -8.96
N ALA A 128 -14.24 -56.05 -9.80
CA ALA A 128 -15.40 -56.93 -9.89
C ALA A 128 -14.98 -58.26 -10.55
N GLN A 129 -14.28 -59.11 -9.80
CA GLN A 129 -14.26 -60.53 -10.10
C GLN A 129 -15.71 -61.03 -10.15
N PRO A 130 -16.13 -61.70 -11.24
CA PRO A 130 -17.40 -62.38 -11.25
C PRO A 130 -17.33 -63.58 -10.28
N LEU A 131 -18.24 -63.58 -9.30
CA LEU A 131 -18.77 -64.72 -8.55
C LEU A 131 -17.80 -65.61 -7.76
N ASN A 132 -17.94 -65.57 -6.43
CA ASN A 132 -18.61 -66.66 -5.70
C ASN A 132 -18.98 -66.21 -4.26
N SER A 133 -20.02 -65.40 -4.10
CA SER A 133 -20.58 -65.14 -2.77
C SER A 133 -21.98 -65.74 -2.70
N PRO A 134 -22.21 -66.79 -1.89
CA PRO A 134 -23.52 -67.40 -1.77
C PRO A 134 -24.46 -66.47 -0.99
N SER A 135 -25.63 -66.25 -1.57
CA SER A 135 -26.84 -65.66 -1.00
C SER A 135 -26.91 -65.62 0.53
N PHE A 136 -26.79 -64.43 1.12
CA PHE A 136 -27.11 -64.17 2.53
C PHE A 136 -28.45 -63.45 2.76
N PHE A 137 -29.17 -63.08 1.69
CA PHE A 137 -30.50 -62.42 1.77
C PHE A 137 -31.66 -63.35 1.46
N SER A 138 -31.68 -64.54 2.06
CA SER A 138 -32.87 -65.39 2.07
C SER A 138 -33.07 -66.02 3.44
N LEU A 139 -33.60 -65.26 4.42
CA LEU A 139 -34.50 -65.80 5.45
C LEU A 139 -35.12 -64.71 6.34
N VAL A 140 -36.09 -63.96 5.82
CA VAL A 140 -37.19 -63.44 6.66
C VAL A 140 -38.48 -63.85 5.96
N SER A 141 -38.72 -65.16 5.93
CA SER A 141 -40.03 -65.71 5.60
C SER A 141 -40.79 -65.87 6.91
N GLY A 142 -41.93 -65.21 6.99
CA GLY A 142 -42.70 -64.99 8.20
C GLY A 142 -43.09 -66.26 8.94
N ARG A 143 -42.83 -66.27 10.25
CA ARG A 143 -43.57 -67.09 11.21
C ARG A 143 -44.63 -66.21 11.86
N ARG A 144 -45.88 -66.33 11.37
CA ARG A 144 -47.06 -65.96 12.14
C ARG A 144 -47.16 -66.93 13.32
N ILE A 145 -47.03 -66.44 14.53
CA ILE A 145 -47.38 -67.17 15.75
C ILE A 145 -48.84 -66.81 16.04
N PHE A 146 -49.74 -67.77 15.81
CA PHE A 146 -51.07 -67.80 16.38
C PHE A 146 -50.98 -68.61 17.68
N CYS A 147 -51.32 -68.01 18.82
CA CYS A 147 -51.72 -68.75 20.01
C CYS A 147 -53.03 -68.14 20.51
N LEU A 148 -54.02 -69.02 20.66
CA LEU A 148 -55.33 -68.80 21.29
C LEU A 148 -55.19 -68.63 22.81
#